data_AF-A0A1L0ARI1-F1
#
_entry.id   AF-A0A1L0ARI1-F1
#
_cell.length_a   1.000
_cell.length_b   1.000
_cell.length_c   1.000
_cell.angle_alpha   90.00
_cell.angle_beta   90.00
_cell.angle_gamma   90.00
#
_symmetry.space_group_name_H-M   'P 1'
#
loop_
_entity.id
_entity.type
_entity.pdbx_description
1 polymer ?
#
loop_
_entity_poly.entity_id
_entity_poly.type
_entity_poly.pdbx_seq_one_letter_code
_entity_poly.pdbx_strand_id
1 'polypeptide(L)'
;MLRFLLAVPLALAMTLVLFTVMAWMVDNGHSGKPEASTAQAFDIVMVDQERDVNRRQRALPEQPKNAPPPTDSISVANAEVKALALPDMPVLGIDLASIGVEVGLPAIGEFSANQQAMPLYRVEPRYPSRAMKQGAQGWVKLSFTIDTLGRPIDIKVIDAKPRRLFEKSAMKALRKWKYQPKLEEGKAIMQVNQTVTLEFKLER
;
A
#
# COMPACT_ATOMS: atom_id res chain seq x y z
N MET A 1 -64.47 -6.20 16.19
CA MET A 1 -64.31 -5.07 15.23
C MET A 1 -63.89 -3.75 15.92
N LEU A 2 -64.36 -3.46 17.14
CA LEU A 2 -64.01 -2.23 17.87
C LEU A 2 -62.50 -2.00 18.11
N ARG A 3 -61.70 -3.08 18.27
CA ARG A 3 -60.24 -3.01 18.43
C ARG A 3 -59.52 -2.42 17.20
N PHE A 4 -59.97 -2.77 15.98
CA PHE A 4 -59.40 -2.22 14.75
C PHE A 4 -59.79 -0.76 14.55
N LEU A 5 -61.01 -0.39 14.96
CA LEU A 5 -61.50 1.00 14.89
C LEU A 5 -60.72 1.95 15.80
N LEU A 6 -60.20 1.46 16.93
CA LEU A 6 -59.32 2.24 17.83
C LEU A 6 -57.83 2.17 17.44
N ALA A 7 -57.37 1.03 16.91
CA ALA A 7 -55.94 0.83 16.62
C ALA A 7 -55.46 1.57 15.36
N VAL A 8 -56.29 1.67 14.32
CA VAL A 8 -55.94 2.37 13.07
C VAL A 8 -55.63 3.86 13.28
N PRO A 9 -56.46 4.66 13.96
CA PRO A 9 -56.13 6.07 14.19
C PRO A 9 -54.91 6.25 15.11
N LEU A 10 -54.71 5.35 16.08
CA LEU A 10 -53.55 5.39 16.97
C LEU A 10 -52.25 5.13 16.21
N ALA A 11 -52.23 4.13 15.33
CA ALA A 11 -51.08 3.83 14.48
C ALA A 11 -50.78 4.97 13.49
N LEU A 12 -51.82 5.56 12.89
CA LEU A 12 -51.69 6.69 11.99
C LEU A 12 -51.10 7.91 12.72
N ALA A 13 -51.58 8.22 13.93
CA ALA A 13 -51.01 9.29 14.75
C ALA A 13 -49.54 9.02 15.07
N MET A 14 -49.19 7.79 15.43
CA MET A 14 -47.82 7.41 15.81
C MET A 14 -46.84 7.50 14.64
N THR A 15 -47.25 7.10 13.44
CA THR A 15 -46.44 7.26 12.21
C THR A 15 -46.24 8.73 11.83
N LEU A 16 -47.30 9.54 11.96
CA LEU A 16 -47.26 10.97 11.64
C LEU A 16 -46.34 11.73 12.62
N VAL A 17 -46.37 11.39 13.91
CA VAL A 17 -45.44 11.92 14.92
C VAL A 17 -44.00 11.57 14.55
N LEU A 18 -43.72 10.31 14.21
CA LEU A 18 -42.35 9.87 13.89
C LEU A 18 -41.81 10.54 12.61
N PHE A 19 -42.66 10.72 11.60
CA PHE A 19 -42.31 11.42 10.37
C PHE A 19 -42.05 12.91 10.61
N THR A 20 -42.84 13.56 11.46
CA THR A 20 -42.67 14.99 11.79
C THR A 20 -41.37 15.22 12.57
N VAL A 21 -41.02 14.31 13.49
CA VAL A 21 -39.75 14.35 14.23
C VAL A 21 -38.55 14.14 13.30
N MET A 22 -38.64 13.20 12.36
CA MET A 22 -37.62 13.00 11.31
C MET A 22 -37.42 14.27 10.48
N ALA A 23 -38.51 14.88 10.00
CA ALA A 23 -38.45 16.11 9.23
C ALA A 23 -37.80 17.27 10.02
N TRP A 24 -38.15 17.39 11.30
CA TRP A 24 -37.57 18.41 12.17
C TRP A 24 -36.07 18.19 12.45
N MET A 25 -35.64 16.93 12.58
CA MET A 25 -34.25 16.59 12.81
C MET A 25 -33.37 16.77 11.55
N VAL A 26 -33.94 16.59 10.35
CA VAL A 26 -33.24 16.80 9.08
C VAL A 26 -32.96 18.29 8.82
N ASP A 27 -33.86 19.18 9.24
CA ASP A 27 -33.70 20.62 9.01
C ASP A 27 -32.82 21.31 10.07
N ASN A 28 -32.67 20.71 11.25
CA ASN A 28 -31.88 21.27 12.35
C ASN A 28 -30.36 21.01 12.26
N GLY A 29 -29.83 20.82 11.05
CA GLY A 29 -28.42 20.53 10.86
C GLY A 29 -27.98 20.78 9.42
N HIS A 30 -27.45 21.98 9.19
CA HIS A 30 -26.72 22.41 7.99
C HIS A 30 -27.55 23.00 6.84
N SER A 31 -28.35 24.01 7.15
CA SER A 31 -28.39 25.22 6.29
C SER A 31 -27.06 25.97 6.35
N GLY A 32 -25.96 25.24 6.11
CA GLY A 32 -24.74 25.85 5.62
C GLY A 32 -25.08 26.34 4.23
N LYS A 33 -25.38 27.63 4.12
CA LYS A 33 -25.34 28.32 2.83
C LYS A 33 -24.10 27.79 2.13
N PRO A 34 -24.15 27.29 0.88
CA PRO A 34 -22.94 27.05 0.13
C PRO A 34 -22.23 28.40 0.07
N GLU A 35 -21.26 28.58 0.97
CA GLU A 35 -20.34 29.69 0.94
C GLU A 35 -19.74 29.55 -0.45
N ALA A 36 -20.14 30.45 -1.33
CA ALA A 36 -19.52 30.61 -2.62
C ALA A 36 -18.05 30.76 -2.28
N SER A 37 -17.30 29.67 -2.47
CA SER A 37 -15.86 29.67 -2.42
C SER A 37 -15.49 30.68 -3.48
N THR A 38 -15.25 31.91 -3.03
CA THR A 38 -14.64 32.97 -3.81
C THR A 38 -13.39 32.33 -4.33
N ALA A 39 -13.46 31.85 -5.57
CA ALA A 39 -12.33 31.34 -6.29
C ALA A 39 -11.32 32.49 -6.26
N GLN A 40 -10.33 32.39 -5.38
CA GLN A 40 -9.19 33.26 -5.43
C GLN A 40 -8.58 32.97 -6.79
N ALA A 41 -8.84 33.88 -7.73
CA ALA A 41 -8.21 33.88 -9.03
C ALA A 41 -6.73 34.08 -8.77
N PHE A 42 -6.00 32.98 -8.64
CA PHE A 42 -4.57 33.01 -8.86
C PHE A 42 -4.42 33.31 -10.35
N ASP A 43 -3.97 34.52 -10.65
CA ASP A 43 -3.46 34.90 -11.96
C ASP A 43 -2.17 34.11 -12.18
N ILE A 44 -2.35 32.85 -12.55
CA ILE A 44 -1.25 32.00 -12.99
C ILE A 44 -0.95 32.50 -14.39
N VAL A 45 0.01 33.42 -14.49
CA VAL A 45 0.62 33.78 -15.76
C VAL A 45 1.22 32.49 -16.33
N MET A 46 0.51 31.90 -17.28
CA MET A 46 0.96 30.76 -18.08
C MET A 46 2.14 31.26 -18.92
N VAL A 47 3.35 31.19 -18.39
CA VAL A 47 4.54 31.32 -19.23
C VAL A 47 4.66 30.01 -19.98
N ASP A 48 4.22 30.01 -21.24
CA ASP A 48 4.52 28.94 -22.18
C ASP A 48 6.02 29.00 -22.46
N GLN A 49 6.79 28.37 -21.58
CA GLN A 49 8.22 28.26 -21.75
C GLN A 49 8.39 27.22 -22.85
N GLU A 50 8.54 27.70 -24.09
CA GLU A 50 9.03 26.92 -25.24
C GLU A 50 10.38 26.33 -24.85
N ARG A 51 10.35 25.18 -24.18
CA ARG A 51 11.53 24.38 -23.96
C ARG A 51 11.84 23.80 -25.32
N ASP A 52 12.86 24.34 -25.98
CA ASP A 52 13.52 23.69 -27.10
C ASP A 52 13.78 22.24 -26.71
N VAL A 53 12.93 21.35 -27.23
CA VAL A 53 13.08 19.92 -27.07
C VAL A 53 14.25 19.56 -27.95
N ASN A 54 15.46 19.66 -27.39
CA ASN A 54 16.64 19.07 -27.99
C ASN A 54 16.46 17.56 -27.92
N ARG A 55 15.74 17.03 -28.91
CA ARG A 55 15.48 15.62 -29.12
C ARG A 55 16.83 14.98 -29.42
N ARG A 56 17.56 14.59 -28.37
CA ARG A 56 18.76 13.76 -28.52
C ARG A 56 18.36 12.56 -29.37
N GLN A 57 18.84 12.54 -30.61
CA GLN A 57 18.71 11.38 -31.47
C GLN A 57 19.56 10.30 -30.83
N ARG A 58 18.89 9.38 -30.14
CA ARG A 58 19.54 8.21 -29.58
C ARG A 58 19.81 7.29 -30.77
N ALA A 59 21.04 7.28 -31.27
CA ALA A 59 21.48 6.21 -32.15
C ALA A 59 21.32 4.90 -31.35
N LEU A 60 20.71 3.89 -31.96
CA LEU A 60 20.70 2.55 -31.38
C LEU A 60 22.18 2.18 -31.15
N PRO A 61 22.55 1.69 -29.95
CA PRO A 61 23.85 1.06 -29.76
C PRO A 61 24.04 0.03 -30.88
N GLU A 62 25.19 0.06 -31.55
CA GLU A 62 25.51 -0.96 -32.54
C GLU A 62 25.33 -2.33 -31.89
N GLN A 63 24.57 -3.21 -32.55
CA GLN A 63 24.32 -4.55 -32.03
C GLN A 63 25.68 -5.21 -31.79
N PRO A 64 25.96 -5.71 -30.57
CA PRO A 64 27.20 -6.44 -30.31
C PRO A 64 27.20 -7.67 -31.23
N LYS A 65 28.01 -7.61 -32.29
CA LYS A 65 28.28 -8.78 -33.12
C LYS A 65 29.20 -9.72 -32.33
N ASN A 66 28.80 -10.98 -32.33
CA ASN A 66 29.53 -12.18 -31.92
C ASN A 66 29.43 -12.49 -30.42
N ALA A 67 28.29 -13.03 -29.99
CA ALA A 67 28.33 -14.03 -28.93
C ALA A 67 28.91 -15.33 -29.53
N PRO A 68 29.95 -15.94 -28.95
CA PRO A 68 30.37 -17.27 -29.35
C PRO A 68 29.24 -18.29 -29.10
N PRO A 69 29.12 -19.33 -29.95
CA PRO A 69 28.08 -20.34 -29.80
C PRO A 69 28.23 -21.08 -28.46
N PRO A 70 27.12 -21.51 -27.85
CA PRO A 70 27.16 -22.28 -26.62
C PRO A 70 27.82 -23.64 -26.88
N THR A 71 28.89 -23.90 -26.16
CA THR A 71 29.57 -25.19 -26.10
C THR A 71 28.68 -26.22 -25.39
N ASP A 72 28.31 -27.25 -26.16
CA ASP A 72 28.04 -28.65 -25.83
C ASP A 72 27.41 -29.05 -24.47
N SER A 73 26.19 -29.58 -24.60
CA SER A 73 25.62 -30.77 -23.94
C SER A 73 26.13 -31.15 -22.55
N ILE A 74 25.29 -30.95 -21.54
CA ILE A 74 25.33 -31.77 -20.32
C ILE A 74 24.55 -33.05 -20.60
N SER A 75 25.28 -34.17 -20.63
CA SER A 75 24.75 -35.53 -20.75
C SER A 75 23.97 -35.91 -19.49
N VAL A 76 22.70 -36.30 -19.64
CA VAL A 76 21.84 -36.79 -18.56
C VAL A 76 22.13 -38.29 -18.37
N ALA A 77 22.90 -38.64 -17.34
CA ALA A 77 23.02 -40.01 -16.89
C ALA A 77 21.82 -40.37 -16.00
N ASN A 78 21.02 -41.33 -16.45
CA ASN A 78 19.86 -41.86 -15.73
C ASN A 78 20.27 -42.36 -14.33
N ALA A 79 19.65 -41.81 -13.29
CA ALA A 79 19.62 -42.40 -11.96
C ALA A 79 18.15 -42.72 -11.60
N GLU A 80 17.88 -44.00 -11.38
CA GLU A 80 16.57 -44.53 -10.95
C GLU A 80 16.08 -43.86 -9.67
N VAL A 81 14.91 -43.23 -9.73
CA VAL A 81 14.18 -42.73 -8.55
C VAL A 81 13.12 -43.73 -8.13
N LYS A 82 13.42 -44.44 -7.03
CA LYS A 82 12.45 -45.28 -6.31
C LYS A 82 11.38 -44.38 -5.70
N ALA A 83 10.15 -44.51 -6.21
CA ALA A 83 9.01 -43.72 -5.76
C ALA A 83 8.64 -44.03 -4.30
N LEU A 84 8.73 -43.03 -3.42
CA LEU A 84 7.95 -42.99 -2.18
C LEU A 84 6.78 -42.02 -2.40
N ALA A 85 5.57 -42.54 -2.27
CA ALA A 85 4.33 -41.81 -2.47
C ALA A 85 4.20 -40.63 -1.51
N LEU A 86 3.83 -39.47 -2.05
CA LEU A 86 3.40 -38.28 -1.31
C LEU A 86 1.93 -38.00 -1.66
N PRO A 87 1.11 -37.56 -0.69
CA PRO A 87 -0.32 -37.32 -0.89
C PRO A 87 -0.59 -36.04 -1.69
N ASP A 88 -1.67 -36.08 -2.48
CA ASP A 88 -2.15 -34.99 -3.34
C ASP A 88 -2.39 -33.67 -2.58
N MET A 89 -1.74 -32.60 -3.04
CA MET A 89 -2.13 -31.21 -2.76
C MET A 89 -2.14 -30.42 -4.07
N PRO A 90 -3.14 -29.55 -4.31
CA PRO A 90 -3.28 -28.84 -5.57
C PRO A 90 -2.25 -27.71 -5.66
N VAL A 91 -1.27 -27.87 -6.54
CA VAL A 91 -0.27 -26.85 -6.88
C VAL A 91 -0.84 -25.96 -7.98
N LEU A 92 -0.76 -24.64 -7.83
CA LEU A 92 -0.94 -23.70 -8.96
C LEU A 92 0.07 -24.10 -10.05
N GLY A 93 -0.45 -24.46 -11.24
CA GLY A 93 0.27 -25.12 -12.33
C GLY A 93 1.45 -24.36 -12.90
N ILE A 94 2.55 -24.32 -12.15
CA ILE A 94 3.88 -24.03 -12.63
C ILE A 94 4.63 -25.36 -12.50
N ASP A 95 4.73 -26.08 -13.61
CA ASP A 95 5.37 -27.39 -13.67
C ASP A 95 6.89 -27.22 -13.69
N LEU A 96 7.45 -26.87 -12.53
CA LEU A 96 8.88 -26.63 -12.32
C LEU A 96 9.70 -27.93 -12.42
N ALA A 97 9.04 -29.09 -12.35
CA ALA A 97 9.66 -30.40 -12.52
C ALA A 97 10.19 -30.60 -13.96
N SER A 98 9.56 -29.95 -14.95
CA SER A 98 10.00 -29.99 -16.35
C SER A 98 11.28 -29.17 -16.63
N ILE A 99 11.69 -28.32 -15.69
CA ILE A 99 12.78 -27.34 -15.88
C ILE A 99 14.08 -27.78 -15.21
N GLY A 100 14.08 -28.89 -14.45
CA GLY A 100 15.31 -29.46 -13.88
C GLY A 100 16.08 -28.52 -12.94
N VAL A 101 15.41 -27.52 -12.39
CA VAL A 101 16.00 -26.58 -11.43
C VAL A 101 15.53 -27.01 -10.04
N GLU A 102 16.41 -27.68 -9.29
CA GLU A 102 16.27 -27.80 -7.84
C GLU A 102 16.53 -26.45 -7.19
N VAL A 103 15.56 -25.55 -7.27
CA VAL A 103 15.52 -24.41 -6.36
C VAL A 103 15.15 -24.99 -5.01
N GLY A 104 16.06 -24.88 -4.03
CA GLY A 104 15.74 -25.05 -2.61
C GLY A 104 14.72 -23.99 -2.19
N LEU A 105 13.47 -24.20 -2.60
CA LEU A 105 12.34 -23.35 -2.26
C LEU A 105 12.05 -23.59 -0.79
N PRO A 106 12.14 -22.56 0.07
CA PRO A 106 11.63 -22.67 1.43
C PRO A 106 10.16 -23.07 1.33
N ALA A 107 9.72 -23.96 2.21
CA ALA A 107 8.36 -24.47 2.22
C ALA A 107 7.36 -23.31 2.02
N ILE A 108 6.54 -23.41 0.97
CA ILE A 108 5.59 -22.36 0.55
C ILE A 108 4.60 -21.99 1.69
N GLY A 109 4.50 -22.82 2.75
CA GLY A 109 3.74 -22.54 3.97
C GLY A 109 4.39 -21.58 4.97
N GLU A 110 5.72 -21.41 4.99
CA GLU A 110 6.39 -20.50 5.93
C GLU A 110 6.33 -19.02 5.48
N PHE A 111 6.16 -18.78 4.18
CA PHE A 111 6.03 -17.42 3.63
C PHE A 111 4.73 -16.71 4.06
N SER A 112 3.73 -17.43 4.57
CA SER A 112 2.45 -16.83 4.96
C SER A 112 2.33 -16.53 6.46
N ALA A 113 3.21 -17.09 7.30
CA ALA A 113 3.08 -17.01 8.76
C ALA A 113 3.71 -15.72 9.36
N ASN A 114 4.64 -15.09 8.65
CA ASN A 114 5.31 -13.86 9.08
C ASN A 114 5.29 -12.80 7.96
N GLN A 115 4.15 -12.64 7.31
CA GLN A 115 3.97 -11.65 6.25
C GLN A 115 4.01 -10.24 6.84
N GLN A 116 5.21 -9.66 6.88
CA GLN A 116 5.38 -8.24 7.03
C GLN A 116 4.57 -7.55 5.93
N ALA A 117 3.55 -6.79 6.33
CA ALA A 117 2.67 -6.09 5.41
C ALA A 117 3.48 -5.29 4.38
N MET A 118 3.29 -5.60 3.10
CA MET A 118 3.90 -4.83 2.02
C MET A 118 3.04 -3.60 1.71
N PRO A 119 3.62 -2.40 1.60
CA PRO A 119 2.87 -1.21 1.24
C PRO A 119 2.46 -1.28 -0.23
N LEU A 120 1.19 -1.01 -0.52
CA LEU A 120 0.68 -0.83 -1.88
C LEU A 120 1.16 0.51 -2.47
N TYR A 121 1.25 1.54 -1.63
CA TYR A 121 1.74 2.85 -2.01
C TYR A 121 2.75 3.37 -1.00
N ARG A 122 3.96 3.65 -1.50
CA ARG A 122 5.09 4.14 -0.71
C ARG A 122 5.45 5.55 -1.14
N VAL A 123 5.46 6.47 -0.19
CA VAL A 123 5.98 7.83 -0.39
C VAL A 123 7.34 7.93 0.25
N GLU A 124 8.35 8.30 -0.52
CA GLU A 124 9.69 8.53 0.03
C GLU A 124 9.69 9.70 1.02
N PRO A 125 10.44 9.58 2.13
CA PRO A 125 10.55 10.65 3.10
C PRO A 125 11.36 11.81 2.53
N ARG A 126 10.83 13.03 2.66
CA ARG A 126 11.55 14.24 2.24
C ARG A 126 12.82 14.41 3.06
N TYR A 127 13.95 14.63 2.42
CA TYR A 127 15.20 14.85 3.16
C TYR A 127 15.11 16.12 4.03
N PRO A 128 15.40 16.05 5.35
CA PRO A 128 15.41 17.23 6.21
C PRO A 128 16.49 18.23 5.80
N SER A 129 16.14 19.53 5.70
CA SER A 129 17.10 20.57 5.30
C SER A 129 18.33 20.65 6.21
N ARG A 130 18.18 20.37 7.51
CA ARG A 130 19.31 20.35 8.46
C ARG A 130 20.30 19.23 8.14
N ALA A 131 19.80 18.03 7.86
CA ALA A 131 20.63 16.88 7.51
C ALA A 131 21.30 17.08 6.14
N MET A 132 20.59 17.68 5.18
CA MET A 132 21.13 18.00 3.85
C MET A 132 22.32 18.96 3.93
N LYS A 133 22.21 20.04 4.72
CA LYS A 133 23.31 21.00 4.92
C LYS A 133 24.55 20.37 5.58
N GLN A 134 24.35 19.37 6.43
CA GLN A 134 25.42 18.68 7.14
C GLN A 134 25.97 17.47 6.35
N GLY A 135 25.37 17.12 5.21
CA GLY A 135 25.72 15.90 4.47
C GLY A 135 25.51 14.60 5.29
N ALA A 136 24.74 14.66 6.37
CA ALA A 136 24.54 13.53 7.27
C ALA A 136 23.59 12.54 6.63
N GLN A 137 23.95 11.26 6.60
CA GLN A 137 23.12 10.13 6.13
C GLN A 137 22.72 9.24 7.30
N GLY A 138 21.74 8.36 7.10
CA GLY A 138 21.30 7.49 8.18
C GLY A 138 20.04 6.69 7.91
N TRP A 139 19.44 6.17 8.97
CA TRP A 139 18.22 5.37 8.90
C TRP A 139 17.33 5.59 10.13
N VAL A 140 16.04 5.29 9.96
CA VAL A 140 15.03 5.35 11.02
C VAL A 140 14.18 4.09 10.98
N LYS A 141 14.08 3.39 12.10
CA LYS A 141 13.19 2.24 12.29
C LYS A 141 11.95 2.67 13.05
N LEU A 142 10.78 2.45 12.45
CA LEU A 142 9.49 2.80 13.02
C LEU A 142 8.65 1.54 13.25
N SER A 143 7.87 1.57 14.32
CA SER A 143 6.77 0.65 14.60
C SER A 143 5.44 1.36 14.36
N PHE A 144 4.46 0.67 13.82
CA PHE A 144 3.13 1.19 13.57
C PHE A 144 2.10 0.06 13.51
N THR A 145 0.83 0.44 13.62
CA THR A 145 -0.31 -0.45 13.44
C THR A 145 -1.00 -0.10 12.13
N ILE A 146 -1.44 -1.09 11.37
CA ILE A 146 -2.21 -0.91 10.14
C ILE A 146 -3.68 -1.06 10.48
N ASP A 147 -4.45 -0.02 10.23
CA ASP A 147 -5.91 -0.03 10.40
C ASP A 147 -6.60 -0.91 9.33
N THR A 148 -7.87 -1.26 9.56
CA THR A 148 -8.75 -2.00 8.64
C THR A 148 -8.86 -1.37 7.25
N LEU A 149 -8.63 -0.07 7.13
CA LEU A 149 -8.59 0.68 5.86
C LEU A 149 -7.20 0.71 5.21
N GLY A 150 -6.21 -0.01 5.76
CA GLY A 150 -4.84 -0.03 5.23
C GLY A 150 -4.03 1.23 5.54
N ARG A 151 -4.45 2.03 6.53
CA ARG A 151 -3.76 3.27 6.94
C ARG A 151 -2.85 3.02 8.15
N PRO A 152 -1.60 3.48 8.14
CA PRO A 152 -0.73 3.43 9.31
C PRO A 152 -1.22 4.36 10.43
N ILE A 153 -1.43 3.82 11.62
CA ILE A 153 -1.78 4.51 12.86
C ILE A 153 -0.76 4.15 13.96
N ASP A 154 -0.79 4.89 15.08
CA ASP A 154 0.09 4.67 16.25
C ASP A 154 1.59 4.55 15.95
N ILE A 155 2.08 5.41 15.04
CA ILE A 155 3.47 5.39 14.59
C ILE A 155 4.41 5.82 15.74
N LYS A 156 5.32 4.92 16.12
CA LYS A 156 6.36 5.11 17.13
C LYS A 156 7.74 4.90 16.51
N VAL A 157 8.73 5.67 16.94
CA VAL A 157 10.13 5.46 16.52
C VAL A 157 10.76 4.48 17.48
N ILE A 158 11.23 3.34 16.97
CA ILE A 158 11.97 2.35 17.76
C ILE A 158 13.43 2.78 17.87
N ASP A 159 14.04 3.09 16.73
CA ASP A 159 15.45 3.45 16.67
C ASP A 159 15.71 4.40 15.50
N ALA A 160 16.74 5.23 15.64
CA ALA A 160 17.12 6.21 14.64
C ALA A 160 18.60 6.56 14.75
N LYS A 161 19.29 6.55 13.62
CA LYS A 161 20.67 6.99 13.54
C LYS A 161 20.86 7.91 12.35
N PRO A 162 21.36 9.14 12.55
CA PRO A 162 21.49 9.90 13.79
C PRO A 162 20.14 10.31 14.42
N ARG A 163 20.10 10.38 15.75
CA ARG A 163 18.87 10.74 16.50
C ARG A 163 18.44 12.18 16.23
N ARG A 164 17.13 12.44 16.32
CA ARG A 164 16.46 13.76 16.20
C ARG A 164 16.60 14.48 14.86
N LEU A 165 17.25 13.91 13.86
CA LEU A 165 17.39 14.50 12.52
C LEU A 165 16.31 14.01 11.55
N PHE A 166 16.13 12.69 11.45
CA PHE A 166 15.31 12.06 10.41
C PHE A 166 13.90 11.65 10.87
N GLU A 167 13.70 11.51 12.18
CA GLU A 167 12.47 10.97 12.81
C GLU A 167 11.20 11.68 12.34
N LYS A 168 11.19 13.03 12.35
CA LYS A 168 10.01 13.83 11.96
C LYS A 168 9.63 13.62 10.49
N SER A 169 10.62 13.53 9.61
CA SER A 169 10.36 13.34 8.18
C SER A 169 9.89 11.92 7.90
N ALA A 170 10.54 10.93 8.51
CA ALA A 170 10.15 9.53 8.40
C ALA A 170 8.70 9.30 8.85
N MET A 171 8.31 9.88 9.99
CA MET A 171 6.93 9.79 10.49
C MET A 171 5.93 10.46 9.53
N LYS A 172 6.27 11.62 8.95
CA LYS A 172 5.40 12.32 7.99
C LYS A 172 5.23 11.54 6.68
N ALA A 173 6.27 10.84 6.24
CA ALA A 173 6.22 9.99 5.06
C ALA A 173 5.35 8.76 5.30
N LEU A 174 5.58 8.06 6.41
CA LEU A 174 4.87 6.83 6.76
C LEU A 174 3.35 7.06 6.89
N ARG A 175 2.92 8.22 7.41
CA ARG A 175 1.49 8.60 7.45
C ARG A 175 0.81 8.66 6.07
N LYS A 176 1.58 8.86 5.00
CA LYS A 176 1.06 8.92 3.63
C LYS A 176 1.04 7.56 2.93
N TRP A 177 1.63 6.54 3.54
CA TRP A 177 1.67 5.21 2.93
C TRP A 177 0.30 4.56 2.99
N LYS A 178 0.08 3.62 2.08
CA LYS A 178 -1.10 2.76 2.05
C LYS A 178 -0.66 1.31 2.02
N TYR A 179 -1.27 0.51 2.87
CA TYR A 179 -1.04 -0.92 2.99
C TYR A 179 -2.27 -1.68 2.55
N GLN A 180 -2.07 -2.92 2.12
CA GLN A 180 -3.19 -3.83 1.92
C GLN A 180 -3.69 -4.29 3.31
N PRO A 181 -4.97 -4.10 3.65
CA PRO A 181 -5.52 -4.60 4.90
C PRO A 181 -5.49 -6.14 4.92
N LYS A 182 -5.27 -6.75 6.10
CA LYS A 182 -5.44 -8.20 6.27
C LYS A 182 -6.92 -8.51 6.24
N LEU A 183 -7.29 -9.54 5.49
CA LEU A 183 -8.61 -10.14 5.56
C LEU A 183 -8.45 -11.50 6.23
N GLU A 184 -9.05 -11.69 7.40
CA GLU A 184 -9.23 -13.03 7.97
C GLU A 184 -10.73 -13.30 8.01
N GLU A 185 -11.16 -14.45 7.48
CA GLU A 185 -12.58 -14.86 7.41
C GLU A 185 -13.50 -13.80 6.75
N GLY A 186 -12.97 -13.05 5.78
CA GLY A 186 -13.71 -12.00 5.05
C GLY A 186 -13.90 -10.69 5.83
N LYS A 187 -13.33 -10.57 7.04
CA LYS A 187 -13.32 -9.33 7.83
C LYS A 187 -11.93 -8.70 7.81
N ALA A 188 -11.90 -7.38 7.64
CA ALA A 188 -10.65 -6.63 7.71
C ALA A 188 -10.16 -6.59 9.17
N ILE A 189 -8.94 -7.05 9.42
CA ILE A 189 -8.30 -7.05 10.74
C ILE A 189 -7.15 -6.06 10.77
N MET A 190 -7.02 -5.39 11.93
CA MET A 190 -5.91 -4.47 12.20
C MET A 190 -4.62 -5.26 12.45
N GLN A 191 -3.53 -4.89 11.78
CA GLN A 191 -2.23 -5.53 11.97
C GLN A 191 -1.38 -4.69 12.91
N VAL A 192 -1.04 -5.23 14.08
CA VAL A 192 -0.34 -4.50 15.15
C VAL A 192 1.16 -4.78 15.09
N ASN A 193 1.99 -3.84 15.56
CA ASN A 193 3.45 -3.99 15.72
C ASN A 193 4.24 -4.21 14.43
N GLN A 194 3.75 -3.69 13.30
CA GLN A 194 4.50 -3.70 12.06
C GLN A 194 5.69 -2.78 12.15
N THR A 195 6.84 -3.23 11.64
CA THR A 195 8.07 -2.44 11.66
C THR A 195 8.58 -2.17 10.26
N VAL A 196 9.12 -0.97 10.05
CA VAL A 196 9.75 -0.58 8.79
C VAL A 196 11.01 0.22 9.06
N THR A 197 12.04 -0.03 8.26
CA THR A 197 13.28 0.74 8.29
C THR A 197 13.35 1.62 7.05
N LEU A 198 13.44 2.94 7.26
CA LEU A 198 13.59 3.94 6.22
C LEU A 198 15.05 4.41 6.19
N GLU A 199 15.71 4.23 5.05
CA GLU A 199 17.07 4.70 4.83
C GLU A 199 17.06 6.07 4.15
N PHE A 200 17.99 6.93 4.56
CA PHE A 200 18.21 8.28 4.05
C PHE A 200 19.62 8.36 3.48
N LYS A 201 19.73 8.25 2.16
CA LYS A 201 20.97 8.46 1.41
C LYS A 201 20.91 9.81 0.71
N LEU A 202 22.08 10.43 0.59
CA LEU A 202 22.26 11.62 -0.22
C LEU A 202 22.96 11.19 -1.50
N GLU A 203 22.25 11.27 -2.63
CA GLU A 203 22.86 11.13 -3.95
C GLU A 203 23.91 12.24 -4.10
N ARG A 204 25.12 11.85 -4.48
CA ARG A 204 26.30 12.74 -4.54
C ARG A 204 26.52 13.25 -5.95
#